data_AF-A0A485D9C2-F1
#
_entry.id   AF-A0A485D9C2-F1
#
_cell.length_a   1.000
_cell.length_b   1.000
_cell.length_c   1.000
_cell.angle_alpha   90.00
_cell.angle_beta   90.00
_cell.angle_gamma   90.00
#
_symmetry.space_group_name_H-M   'P 1'
#
loop_
_entity.id
_entity.type
_entity.pdbx_description
1 polymer ?
#
loop_
_entity_poly.entity_id
_entity_poly.type
_entity_poly.pdbx_seq_one_letter_code
_entity_poly.pdbx_strand_id
1 'polypeptide(L)' 'MAAQTQDSGKTVSSFISQSWQRCSRFMPRETWQAPHQAQGLTFESICRRKTALLTIGQAALEDAWEFMG' A
#
# COMPACT_ATOMS: atom_id res chain seq x y z
N MET A 1 -15.94 -27.36 11.15
CA MET A 1 -16.89 -26.51 10.41
C MET A 1 -16.10 -25.40 9.75
N ALA A 2 -15.80 -25.53 8.45
CA ALA A 2 -15.17 -24.47 7.68
C ALA A 2 -16.24 -23.43 7.35
N ALA A 3 -16.05 -22.20 7.82
CA ALA A 3 -16.95 -21.09 7.50
C ALA A 3 -16.80 -20.74 6.01
N GLN A 4 -17.73 -21.25 5.20
CA GLN A 4 -17.91 -20.79 3.83
C GLN A 4 -18.61 -19.43 3.89
N THR A 5 -17.84 -18.36 3.80
CA THR A 5 -18.38 -17.02 3.59
C THR A 5 -18.75 -16.84 2.12
N GLN A 6 -20.03 -17.06 1.85
CA GLN A 6 -20.89 -16.43 0.84
C GLN A 6 -20.20 -15.64 -0.28
N ASP A 7 -20.19 -16.25 -1.47
CA ASP A 7 -19.85 -15.62 -2.76
C ASP A 7 -20.99 -14.69 -3.20
N SER A 8 -20.87 -13.40 -2.86
CA SER A 8 -21.71 -12.35 -3.42
C SER A 8 -21.10 -11.84 -4.72
N GLY A 9 -21.27 -12.59 -5.82
CA GLY A 9 -21.40 -12.13 -7.22
C GLY A 9 -20.54 -10.97 -7.75
N LYS A 10 -19.40 -10.64 -7.13
CA LYS A 10 -18.40 -9.69 -7.62
C LYS A 10 -17.17 -10.50 -7.95
N THR A 11 -16.95 -10.74 -9.24
CA THR A 11 -15.73 -11.35 -9.73
C THR A 11 -14.55 -10.55 -9.20
N VAL A 12 -13.88 -11.08 -8.17
CA VAL A 12 -12.70 -10.46 -7.59
C VAL A 12 -11.67 -10.34 -8.71
N SER A 13 -11.17 -9.14 -8.95
CA SER A 13 -10.13 -8.90 -9.96
C SER A 13 -9.00 -9.90 -9.76
N SER A 14 -8.52 -10.50 -10.86
CA SER A 14 -7.44 -11.49 -10.83
C SER A 14 -6.22 -10.98 -10.07
N PHE A 15 -5.96 -9.67 -10.14
CA PHE A 15 -4.92 -8.99 -9.39
C PHE A 15 -5.10 -9.12 -7.86
N ILE A 16 -6.31 -8.90 -7.36
CA ILE A 16 -6.63 -8.97 -5.93
C ILE A 16 -6.54 -10.42 -5.44
N SER A 17 -7.11 -11.36 -6.19
CA SER A 17 -7.04 -12.79 -5.87
C SER A 17 -5.60 -13.28 -5.76
N GLN A 18 -4.74 -12.92 -6.72
CA GLN A 18 -3.32 -13.26 -6.68
C GLN A 18 -2.58 -12.57 -5.52
N SER A 19 -2.92 -11.31 -5.21
CA SER A 19 -2.31 -10.61 -4.08
C SER A 19 -2.66 -11.28 -2.76
N TRP A 20 -3.91 -11.68 -2.56
CA TRP A 20 -4.34 -12.42 -1.36
C TRP A 20 -3.58 -13.73 -1.20
N GLN A 21 -3.41 -14.50 -2.28
CA GLN A 21 -2.63 -15.74 -2.26
C GLN A 21 -1.16 -15.54 -1.87
N ARG A 22 -0.56 -14.38 -2.19
CA ARG A 22 0.80 -14.03 -1.75
C ARG A 22 0.82 -13.64 -0.27
N CYS A 23 -0.10 -12.77 0.15
CA CYS A 23 -0.17 -12.25 1.51
C CYS A 23 -0.52 -13.34 2.54
N SER A 24 -1.43 -14.26 2.20
CA SER A 24 -1.92 -15.30 3.13
C SER A 24 -0.83 -16.27 3.60
N ARG A 25 0.32 -16.31 2.93
CA ARG A 25 1.47 -17.14 3.33
C ARG A 25 2.27 -16.56 4.49
N PHE A 26 2.21 -15.24 4.70
CA PHE A 26 3.09 -14.52 5.63
C PHE A 26 2.34 -13.62 6.61
N MET A 27 1.12 -13.21 6.28
CA MET A 27 0.36 -12.24 7.08
C MET A 27 -1.07 -12.76 7.33
N PRO A 28 -1.45 -13.01 8.61
CA PRO A 28 -2.84 -13.25 8.95
C PRO A 28 -3.66 -11.97 8.75
N ARG A 29 -4.94 -12.13 8.39
CA ARG A 29 -5.81 -11.00 8.03
C ARG A 29 -6.19 -10.14 9.23
N GLU A 30 -6.28 -10.76 10.39
CA GLU A 30 -6.82 -10.19 11.62
C GLU A 30 -5.77 -9.39 12.42
N THR A 31 -4.49 -9.62 12.14
CA THR A 31 -3.39 -8.99 12.90
C THR A 31 -2.88 -7.77 12.15
N TRP A 32 -2.96 -6.61 12.81
CA TRP A 32 -2.28 -5.41 12.35
C TRP A 32 -1.11 -5.08 13.28
N GLN A 33 0.08 -4.91 12.71
CA GLN A 33 1.27 -4.44 13.40
C GLN A 33 1.76 -3.16 12.72
N ALA A 34 2.47 -2.31 13.47
CA ALA A 34 3.11 -1.14 12.89
C ALA A 34 4.07 -1.60 11.77
N PRO A 35 3.96 -1.03 10.56
CA PRO A 35 4.85 -1.42 9.46
C PRO A 35 6.29 -1.02 9.76
N HIS A 36 7.25 -1.77 9.22
CA HIS A 36 8.65 -1.43 9.35
C HIS A 36 8.94 -0.08 8.68
N GLN A 37 9.61 0.81 9.42
CA GLN A 37 9.92 2.16 8.97
C GLN A 37 11.44 2.34 8.89
N ALA A 38 11.93 2.81 7.75
CA ALA A 38 13.32 3.27 7.64
C ALA A 38 13.49 4.54 8.47
N GLN A 39 14.61 4.64 9.19
CA GLN A 39 14.87 5.76 10.11
C GLN A 39 16.25 6.38 9.86
N GLY A 40 16.42 7.60 10.38
CA GLY A 40 17.69 8.33 10.37
C GLY A 40 18.31 8.45 8.98
N LEU A 41 19.62 8.23 8.92
CA LEU A 41 20.43 8.38 7.70
C LEU A 41 19.98 7.45 6.56
N THR A 42 19.45 6.27 6.87
CA THR A 42 18.94 5.36 5.84
C THR A 42 17.72 5.95 5.16
N PHE A 43 16.78 6.51 5.91
CA PHE A 43 15.62 7.18 5.34
C PHE A 43 16.03 8.41 4.52
N GLU A 44 16.91 9.24 5.07
CA GLU A 44 17.42 10.43 4.37
C GLU A 44 18.08 10.07 3.02
N SER A 45 18.91 9.02 3.01
CA SER A 45 19.55 8.54 1.79
C SER A 45 18.53 8.03 0.75
N ILE A 46 17.47 7.34 1.19
CA ILE A 46 16.38 6.90 0.31
C ILE A 46 15.67 8.10 -0.30
N CYS A 47 15.34 9.13 0.50
CA CYS A 47 14.70 10.35 0.03
C CYS A 47 15.61 11.08 -0.97
N ARG A 48 16.89 11.27 -0.65
CA ARG A 48 17.86 11.92 -1.52
C ARG A 48 18.03 11.20 -2.85
N ARG A 49 17.99 9.86 -2.86
CA ARG A 49 18.06 9.07 -4.11
C ARG A 49 16.83 9.27 -4.99
N LYS A 50 15.68 9.61 -4.41
CA LYS A 50 14.41 9.81 -5.12
C LYS A 50 14.04 11.29 -5.31
N THR A 51 14.93 12.24 -5.03
CA THR A 51 14.63 13.68 -5.04
C THR A 51 13.88 14.13 -6.29
N ALA A 52 14.30 13.76 -7.49
CA ALA A 52 13.63 14.18 -8.72
C ALA A 52 12.15 13.77 -8.78
N LEU A 53 11.84 12.54 -8.36
CA LEU A 53 10.45 12.05 -8.31
C LEU A 53 9.67 12.73 -7.19
N LEU A 54 10.30 12.92 -6.01
CA LEU A 54 9.66 13.56 -4.88
C LEU A 54 9.30 15.01 -5.19
N THR A 55 10.21 15.78 -5.80
CA THR A 55 9.96 17.18 -6.15
C THR A 55 8.77 17.34 -7.09
N ILE A 56 8.69 16.54 -8.16
CA ILE A 56 7.56 16.61 -9.10
C ILE A 56 6.27 16.09 -8.44
N GLY A 57 6.36 14.97 -7.72
CA GLY A 57 5.21 14.36 -7.08
C GLY A 57 4.59 15.23 -5.97
N GLN A 58 5.41 15.91 -5.18
CA GLN A 58 4.95 16.82 -4.13
C GLN A 58 4.18 18.00 -4.73
N ALA A 59 4.73 18.67 -5.74
CA ALA A 59 4.04 19.76 -6.43
C ALA A 59 2.69 19.30 -7.02
N ALA A 60 2.68 18.16 -7.72
CA ALA A 60 1.45 17.63 -8.31
C ALA A 60 0.39 17.24 -7.26
N LEU A 61 0.81 16.75 -6.09
CA LEU A 61 -0.09 16.40 -4.99
C LEU A 61 -0.62 17.64 -4.27
N GLU A 62 0.21 18.67 -4.09
CA GLU A 62 -0.18 19.97 -3.54
C GLU A 62 -1.22 20.64 -4.45
N ASP A 63 -0.97 20.72 -5.77
CA ASP A 63 -1.94 21.25 -6.75
C ASP A 63 -3.26 20.47 -6.73
N ALA A 64 -3.20 19.13 -6.68
CA ALA A 64 -4.39 18.28 -6.65
C ALA A 64 -5.20 18.48 -5.36
N TRP A 65 -4.52 18.68 -4.23
CA TRP A 65 -5.16 18.96 -2.95
C TRP A 65 -5.85 20.33 -2.97
N GLU A 66 -5.17 21.37 -3.48
CA GLU A 66 -5.74 22.70 -3.66
C GLU A 66 -6.94 22.71 -4.60
N PHE A 67 -6.94 21.88 -5.65
CA PHE A 67 -8.09 21.72 -6.54
C PHE A 67 -9.29 21.04 -5.89
N MET A 68 -9.07 20.17 -4.90
CA MET A 68 -10.13 19.38 -4.24
C MET A 68 -10.79 20.09 -3.04
N GLY A 69 -10.15 21.11 -2.47
CA GLY A 69 -10.63 21.85 -1.29
C GLY A 69 -11.56 23.00 -1.63
#